data_AF-A0A2K2TYR0-F1
#
_entry.id   AF-A0A2K2TYR0-F1
#
_cell.length_a   1.000
_cell.length_b   1.000
_cell.length_c   1.000
_cell.angle_alpha   90.00
_cell.angle_beta   90.00
_cell.angle_gamma   90.00
#
_symmetry.space_group_name_H-M   'P 1'
#
loop_
_entity.id
_entity.type
_entity.pdbx_description
1 polymer ?
#
loop_
_entity_poly.entity_id
_entity_poly.type
_entity_poly.pdbx_seq_one_letter_code
_entity_poly.pdbx_strand_id
1 'polypeptide(L)'
;MWITYRYGWWEFDFDRYQASLSGQMKISPDEKSPTAEGNTIKSGYGIQETVTSRVSTNQSSAVTEAQNAVTYFPEFEYQRYWRVLERLGGGYSSRFEFRKNPYSTYERRTHFTPIWYPDGSYTPYTWLLDCWTPTGMLSMNLTDSVRIRGNLWEDWHIAPQNPR
;
A
#
# COMPACT_ATOMS: atom_id res chain seq x y z
N MET A 1 -22.97 -0.44 10.05
CA MET A 1 -24.30 0.20 10.14
C MET A 1 -24.54 0.55 11.59
N TRP A 2 -25.04 1.73 11.89
CA TRP A 2 -25.39 2.14 13.26
C TRP A 2 -26.71 2.91 13.28
N ILE A 3 -27.28 3.02 14.47
CA ILE A 3 -28.59 3.65 14.71
C ILE A 3 -28.45 4.70 15.80
N THR A 4 -29.26 5.75 15.72
CA THR A 4 -29.41 6.73 16.81
C THR A 4 -30.88 6.94 17.14
N TYR A 5 -31.15 7.24 18.41
CA TYR A 5 -32.47 7.66 18.88
C TYR A 5 -32.42 9.15 19.20
N ARG A 6 -33.37 9.91 18.67
CA ARG A 6 -33.59 11.32 19.04
C ARG A 6 -34.87 11.42 19.86
N TYR A 7 -34.87 12.25 20.91
CA TYR A 7 -35.99 12.39 21.84
C TYR A 7 -36.70 13.73 21.66
N GLY A 8 -38.02 13.67 21.46
CA GLY A 8 -38.97 14.73 21.78
C GLY A 8 -40.01 14.17 22.77
N TRP A 9 -40.76 15.03 23.46
CA TRP A 9 -41.83 14.56 24.34
C TRP A 9 -42.87 13.82 23.48
N TRP A 10 -42.77 12.48 23.47
CA TRP A 10 -43.63 11.49 22.80
C TRP A 10 -43.32 11.05 21.35
N GLU A 11 -42.22 11.50 20.73
CA GLU A 11 -41.79 11.03 19.39
C GLU A 11 -40.43 10.34 19.43
N PHE A 12 -40.35 9.14 18.84
CA PHE A 12 -39.12 8.36 18.68
C PHE A 12 -38.76 8.27 17.20
N ASP A 13 -37.73 9.00 16.80
CA ASP A 13 -37.15 8.86 15.47
C ASP A 13 -36.08 7.76 15.46
N PHE A 14 -36.13 6.93 14.43
CA PHE A 14 -35.17 5.86 14.20
C PHE A 14 -34.38 6.15 12.92
N ASP A 15 -33.14 6.60 13.10
CA ASP A 15 -32.23 6.89 12.00
C ASP A 15 -31.30 5.71 11.73
N ARG A 16 -31.13 5.35 10.45
CA ARG A 16 -30.17 4.32 10.01
C ARG A 16 -29.00 4.96 9.29
N TYR A 17 -27.79 4.67 9.77
CA TYR A 17 -26.56 5.14 9.18
C TYR A 17 -25.65 4.00 8.74
N GLN A 18 -24.88 4.25 7.71
CA GLN A 18 -23.94 3.30 7.14
C GLN A 18 -22.70 3.99 6.63
N ALA A 19 -21.59 3.25 6.67
CA ALA A 19 -20.36 3.60 5.99
C ALA A 19 -19.74 2.34 5.39
N SER A 20 -19.01 2.52 4.29
CA SER A 20 -18.22 1.48 3.65
C SER A 20 -16.86 2.03 3.21
N LEU A 21 -15.87 1.15 3.19
CA LEU A 21 -14.51 1.41 2.73
C LEU A 21 -14.25 0.52 1.50
N SER A 22 -13.78 1.12 0.42
CA SER A 22 -13.19 0.41 -0.71
C SER A 22 -11.77 0.91 -0.96
N GLY A 23 -10.94 0.07 -1.55
CA GLY A 23 -9.58 0.43 -1.88
C GLY A 23 -8.97 -0.50 -2.92
N GLN A 24 -7.87 -0.05 -3.51
CA GLN A 24 -7.06 -0.79 -4.45
C GLN A 24 -5.60 -0.45 -4.22
N MET A 25 -4.74 -1.41 -4.51
CA MET A 25 -3.29 -1.29 -4.43
C MET A 25 -2.74 -1.55 -5.83
N LYS A 26 -1.71 -0.78 -6.18
CA LYS A 26 -0.94 -0.99 -7.40
C LYS A 26 0.54 -0.93 -7.07
N ILE A 27 1.27 -1.96 -7.48
CA ILE A 27 2.73 -1.97 -7.48
C ILE A 27 3.22 -1.92 -8.92
N SER A 28 4.31 -1.20 -9.12
CA SER A 28 5.03 -1.21 -10.39
C SER A 28 6.53 -1.18 -10.15
N PRO A 29 7.34 -1.72 -11.08
CA PRO A 29 8.77 -1.44 -11.09
C PRO A 29 9.04 0.06 -11.04
N ASP A 30 10.10 0.47 -10.34
CA ASP A 30 10.52 1.86 -10.36
C ASP A 30 11.00 2.21 -11.76
N GLU A 31 10.59 3.36 -12.30
CA GLU A 31 10.99 3.87 -13.63
C GLU A 31 12.52 4.01 -13.78
N LYS A 32 13.29 4.03 -12.69
CA LYS A 32 14.76 4.01 -12.70
C LYS A 32 15.37 2.61 -12.75
N SER A 33 14.56 1.57 -12.79
CA SER A 33 15.02 0.19 -12.97
C SER A 33 15.31 -0.04 -14.47
N PRO A 34 16.58 -0.13 -14.89
CA PRO A 34 16.98 -0.04 -16.29
C PRO A 34 16.51 -1.25 -17.13
N THR A 35 16.32 -2.39 -16.48
CA THR A 35 15.99 -3.68 -17.11
C THR A 35 14.56 -4.14 -16.80
N ALA A 36 13.74 -3.26 -16.22
CA ALA A 36 12.33 -3.57 -15.99
C ALA A 36 11.55 -3.63 -17.32
N GLU A 37 10.74 -4.67 -17.47
CA GLU A 37 9.89 -4.86 -18.64
C GLU A 37 8.45 -5.13 -18.20
N GLY A 38 7.56 -4.18 -18.46
CA GLY A 38 6.18 -4.23 -17.99
C GLY A 38 6.11 -4.34 -16.46
N ASN A 39 5.63 -5.48 -15.96
CA ASN A 39 5.53 -5.78 -14.54
C ASN A 39 6.65 -6.71 -14.03
N THR A 40 7.67 -6.97 -14.85
CA THR A 40 8.82 -7.81 -14.52
C THR A 40 10.00 -6.94 -14.15
N ILE A 41 10.71 -7.31 -13.07
CA ILE A 41 11.87 -6.61 -12.55
C ILE A 41 12.92 -7.63 -12.10
N LYS A 42 14.21 -7.26 -12.07
CA LYS A 42 15.22 -8.06 -11.37
C LYS A 42 15.23 -7.74 -9.87
N SER A 43 15.55 -8.72 -9.03
CA SER A 43 15.74 -8.47 -7.60
C SER A 43 16.92 -7.52 -7.36
N GLY A 44 16.87 -6.70 -6.31
CA GLY A 44 17.83 -5.61 -6.07
C GLY A 44 17.36 -4.24 -6.58
N TYR A 45 16.43 -4.19 -7.53
CA TYR A 45 15.85 -2.93 -7.99
C TYR A 45 14.60 -2.52 -7.20
N GLY A 46 14.21 -1.25 -7.40
CA GLY A 46 13.14 -0.59 -6.67
C GLY A 46 11.76 -0.90 -7.23
N ILE A 47 10.77 -0.95 -6.35
CA ILE A 47 9.34 -0.92 -6.68
C ILE A 47 8.70 0.35 -6.11
N GLN A 48 7.65 0.82 -6.77
CA GLN A 48 6.77 1.88 -6.27
C GLN A 48 5.42 1.28 -5.93
N GLU A 49 4.75 1.86 -4.95
CA GLU A 49 3.41 1.47 -4.52
C GLU A 49 2.48 2.68 -4.52
N THR A 50 1.27 2.49 -5.02
CA THR A 50 0.16 3.42 -4.86
C THR A 50 -1.07 2.69 -4.34
N VAL A 51 -1.59 3.14 -3.21
CA VAL A 51 -2.87 2.68 -2.66
C VAL A 51 -3.88 3.81 -2.79
N THR A 52 -5.06 3.53 -3.32
CA THR A 52 -6.17 4.48 -3.35
C THR A 52 -7.34 3.91 -2.58
N SER A 53 -8.03 4.76 -1.84
CA SER A 53 -9.15 4.41 -0.97
C SER A 53 -10.33 5.31 -1.22
N ARG A 54 -11.54 4.79 -1.01
CA ARG A 54 -12.78 5.54 -1.05
C ARG A 54 -13.68 5.15 0.11
N VAL A 55 -14.17 6.17 0.83
CA VAL A 55 -15.17 6.01 1.90
C VAL A 55 -16.51 6.51 1.38
N SER A 56 -17.57 5.74 1.61
CA SER A 56 -18.95 6.15 1.32
C SER A 56 -19.74 6.10 2.61
N THR A 57 -20.51 7.15 2.91
CA THR A 57 -21.34 7.24 4.11
C THR A 57 -22.53 8.15 3.87
N ASN A 58 -23.65 7.90 4.56
CA ASN A 58 -24.79 8.82 4.63
C ASN A 58 -24.76 9.74 5.86
N GLN A 59 -23.70 9.68 6.67
CA GLN A 59 -23.52 10.49 7.88
C GLN A 59 -22.06 10.92 8.00
N SER A 60 -21.67 11.95 7.25
CA SER A 60 -20.27 12.36 7.14
C SER A 60 -19.67 12.92 8.43
N SER A 61 -20.48 13.56 9.28
CA SER A 61 -20.00 14.11 10.56
C SER A 61 -19.57 13.05 11.59
N ALA A 62 -19.92 11.78 11.37
CA ALA A 62 -19.63 10.68 12.27
C ALA A 62 -18.56 9.72 11.74
N VAL A 63 -18.01 9.96 10.54
CA VAL A 63 -17.13 9.03 9.83
C VAL A 63 -15.86 9.73 9.39
N THR A 64 -14.71 9.12 9.68
CA THR A 64 -13.43 9.58 9.11
C THR A 64 -13.16 8.92 7.77
N GLU A 65 -12.36 9.58 6.96
CA GLU A 65 -11.60 8.94 5.87
C GLU A 65 -10.67 7.83 6.37
N ALA A 66 -10.13 7.01 5.45
CA ALA A 66 -8.96 6.19 5.76
C ALA A 66 -7.74 7.07 6.01
N GLN A 67 -7.03 6.84 7.12
CA GLN A 67 -5.96 7.75 7.56
C GLN A 67 -4.57 7.15 7.42
N ASN A 68 -4.44 5.81 7.45
CA ASN A 68 -3.16 5.13 7.38
C ASN A 68 -3.19 3.91 6.46
N ALA A 69 -2.03 3.60 5.89
CA ALA A 69 -1.78 2.37 5.16
C ALA A 69 -0.38 1.86 5.53
N VAL A 70 -0.28 0.57 5.83
CA VAL A 70 0.98 -0.08 6.26
C VAL A 70 1.27 -1.27 5.36
N THR A 71 2.40 -1.23 4.67
CA THR A 71 2.84 -2.28 3.75
C THR A 71 3.84 -3.21 4.42
N TYR A 72 3.60 -4.52 4.34
CA TYR A 72 4.46 -5.61 4.78
C TYR A 72 5.06 -6.30 3.56
N PHE A 73 6.29 -6.77 3.70
CA PHE A 73 7.08 -7.28 2.57
C PHE A 73 7.37 -8.78 2.69
N PRO A 74 7.38 -9.51 1.56
CA PRO A 74 7.57 -10.97 1.55
C PRO A 74 8.99 -11.42 1.91
N GLU A 75 9.96 -10.52 1.85
CA GLU A 75 11.39 -10.77 2.08
C GLU A 75 11.69 -11.42 3.43
N PHE A 76 10.87 -11.12 4.43
CA PHE A 76 10.99 -11.68 5.77
C PHE A 76 9.69 -12.34 6.21
N GLU A 77 9.03 -13.02 5.28
CA GLU A 77 7.75 -13.71 5.51
C GLU A 77 6.69 -12.79 6.14
N TYR A 78 6.71 -11.51 5.80
CA TYR A 78 5.82 -10.47 6.35
C TYR A 78 5.96 -10.23 7.87
N GLN A 79 7.00 -10.75 8.53
CA GLN A 79 7.11 -10.70 10.00
C GLN A 79 7.96 -9.53 10.52
N ARG A 80 9.03 -9.15 9.80
CA ARG A 80 10.12 -8.33 10.38
C ARG A 80 10.20 -6.91 9.86
N TYR A 81 9.61 -6.63 8.71
CA TYR A 81 9.76 -5.33 8.05
C TYR A 81 8.44 -4.87 7.44
N TRP A 82 8.11 -3.62 7.72
CA TRP A 82 6.95 -2.93 7.18
C TRP A 82 7.24 -1.45 7.03
N ARG A 83 6.46 -0.77 6.19
CA ARG A 83 6.56 0.68 5.96
C ARG A 83 5.18 1.31 6.09
N VAL A 84 5.09 2.42 6.83
CA VAL A 84 3.91 3.30 6.75
C VAL A 84 3.98 4.10 5.45
N LEU A 85 2.89 4.11 4.72
CA LEU A 85 2.74 4.93 3.53
C LEU A 85 2.48 6.40 3.90
N GLU A 86 2.98 7.30 3.08
CA GLU A 86 2.62 8.72 3.12
C GLU A 86 1.26 8.92 2.48
N ARG A 87 0.37 9.59 3.20
CA ARG A 87 -0.93 9.98 2.69
C ARG A 87 -0.80 11.22 1.82
N LEU A 88 -1.10 11.07 0.53
CA LEU A 88 -1.09 12.12 -0.49
C LEU A 88 -2.54 12.52 -0.81
N GLY A 89 -3.05 13.51 -0.09
CA GLY A 89 -4.42 14.00 -0.23
C GLY A 89 -5.31 13.71 0.97
N GLY A 90 -6.53 14.23 0.92
CA GLY A 90 -7.47 14.27 2.03
C GLY A 90 -8.87 13.82 1.66
N GLY A 91 -9.76 13.70 2.63
CA GLY A 91 -11.17 13.39 2.39
C GLY A 91 -11.44 11.91 2.17
N TYR A 92 -12.70 11.62 1.85
CA TYR A 92 -13.21 10.29 1.54
C TYR A 92 -12.68 9.67 0.25
N SER A 93 -11.70 10.29 -0.39
CA SER A 93 -10.90 9.71 -1.46
C SER A 93 -9.43 10.00 -1.18
N SER A 94 -8.72 9.04 -0.60
CA SER A 94 -7.32 9.22 -0.19
C SER A 94 -6.38 8.35 -1.02
N ARG A 95 -5.21 8.90 -1.36
CA ARG A 95 -4.10 8.18 -2.01
C ARG A 95 -2.94 8.05 -1.04
N PHE A 96 -2.25 6.93 -1.08
CA PHE A 96 -1.09 6.63 -0.24
C PHE A 96 0.03 6.07 -1.11
N GLU A 97 1.27 6.45 -0.79
CA GLU A 97 2.46 5.98 -1.49
C GLU A 97 3.60 5.78 -0.50
N PHE A 98 4.68 5.12 -0.91
CA PHE A 98 5.89 5.12 -0.07
C PHE A 98 6.33 6.55 0.24
N ARG A 99 6.79 6.77 1.48
CA ARG A 99 7.59 7.96 1.79
C ARG A 99 8.81 8.00 0.88
N LYS A 100 9.25 9.21 0.51
CA LYS A 100 10.52 9.40 -0.21
C LYS A 100 11.63 8.64 0.52
N ASN A 101 12.39 7.85 -0.22
CA ASN A 101 13.48 7.06 0.31
C ASN A 101 14.75 7.93 0.33
N PRO A 102 15.31 8.29 1.49
CA PRO A 102 16.52 9.09 1.57
C PRO A 102 17.77 8.35 1.06
N TYR A 103 17.70 7.02 0.94
CA TYR A 103 18.76 6.18 0.39
C TYR A 103 18.65 5.99 -1.13
N SER A 104 17.57 6.48 -1.76
CA SER A 104 17.49 6.53 -3.21
C SER A 104 18.31 7.70 -3.73
N THR A 105 19.21 7.45 -4.69
CA THR A 105 19.99 8.48 -5.41
C THR A 105 19.13 9.63 -5.95
N TYR A 106 17.87 9.35 -6.30
CA TYR A 106 16.92 10.31 -6.88
C TYR A 106 15.78 10.72 -5.92
N GLU A 107 15.90 10.48 -4.61
CA GLU A 107 14.87 10.74 -3.59
C GLU A 107 13.46 10.18 -3.93
N ARG A 108 13.42 9.03 -4.61
CA ARG A 108 12.18 8.44 -5.11
C ARG A 108 11.39 7.76 -4.01
N ARG A 109 10.07 7.67 -4.21
CA ARG A 109 9.13 6.94 -3.35
C ARG A 109 9.21 5.43 -3.63
N THR A 110 10.38 4.85 -3.36
CA THR A 110 10.73 3.50 -3.79
C THR A 110 11.09 2.58 -2.63
N HIS A 111 10.83 1.29 -2.80
CA HIS A 111 11.29 0.20 -1.93
C HIS A 111 12.20 -0.72 -2.74
N PHE A 112 13.47 -0.85 -2.34
CA PHE A 112 14.40 -1.76 -3.01
C PHE A 112 14.18 -3.19 -2.53
N THR A 113 13.96 -4.09 -3.48
CA THR A 113 13.92 -5.53 -3.19
C THR A 113 15.33 -6.05 -2.86
N PRO A 114 15.50 -7.04 -1.98
CA PRO A 114 16.78 -7.65 -1.71
C PRO A 114 17.31 -8.35 -2.94
N ILE A 115 18.60 -8.19 -3.20
CA ILE A 115 19.28 -8.82 -4.34
C ILE A 115 19.19 -10.36 -4.33
N TRP A 116 19.03 -10.96 -3.15
CA TRP A 116 18.90 -12.41 -2.98
C TRP A 116 17.47 -12.93 -3.11
N TYR A 117 16.47 -12.05 -3.27
CA TYR A 117 15.08 -12.51 -3.39
C TYR A 117 14.92 -13.37 -4.65
N PRO A 118 14.33 -14.57 -4.54
CA PRO A 118 14.31 -15.53 -5.64
C PRO A 118 13.39 -15.10 -6.78
N ASP A 119 13.61 -15.68 -7.95
CA ASP A 119 12.70 -15.58 -9.09
C ASP A 119 11.30 -16.04 -8.70
N GLY A 120 10.38 -15.09 -8.55
CA GLY A 120 9.08 -15.37 -7.94
C GLY A 120 8.05 -14.31 -8.23
N SER A 121 6.86 -14.50 -7.67
CA SER A 121 5.98 -13.38 -7.37
C SER A 121 6.60 -12.62 -6.19
N TYR A 122 6.75 -11.31 -6.34
CA TYR A 122 7.05 -10.43 -5.23
C TYR A 122 5.77 -9.67 -4.87
N THR A 123 5.16 -10.07 -3.76
CA THR A 123 3.77 -9.71 -3.42
C THR A 123 3.71 -9.01 -2.06
N PRO A 124 3.96 -7.69 -1.98
CA PRO A 124 3.69 -6.94 -0.78
C PRO A 124 2.21 -6.96 -0.40
N TYR A 125 1.99 -6.82 0.89
CA TYR A 125 0.67 -6.83 1.52
C TYR A 125 0.46 -5.52 2.24
N THR A 126 -0.64 -4.81 1.96
CA THR A 126 -0.93 -3.52 2.58
C THR A 126 -2.21 -3.59 3.38
N TRP A 127 -2.11 -3.21 4.66
CA TRP A 127 -3.27 -3.02 5.52
C TRP A 127 -3.66 -1.54 5.49
N LEU A 128 -4.81 -1.24 4.90
CA LEU A 128 -5.43 0.08 4.88
C LEU A 128 -6.37 0.20 6.09
N LEU A 129 -6.18 1.20 6.93
CA LEU A 129 -6.82 1.29 8.23
C LEU A 129 -7.20 2.72 8.64
N ASP A 130 -7.75 2.83 9.84
CA ASP A 130 -8.14 4.08 10.51
C ASP A 130 -9.28 4.84 9.82
N CYS A 131 -10.21 4.12 9.18
CA CYS A 131 -11.51 4.66 8.79
C CYS A 131 -12.52 4.43 9.94
N TRP A 132 -12.65 5.40 10.83
CA TRP A 132 -13.46 5.29 12.05
C TRP A 132 -14.94 5.59 11.80
N THR A 133 -15.79 4.73 12.38
CA THR A 133 -17.24 4.88 12.45
C THR A 133 -17.68 4.77 13.91
N PRO A 134 -18.91 5.17 14.29
CA PRO A 134 -19.41 4.99 15.66
C PRO A 134 -19.43 3.53 16.14
N THR A 135 -19.43 2.57 15.21
CA THR A 135 -19.41 1.13 15.50
C THR A 135 -18.01 0.51 15.49
N GLY A 136 -16.97 1.30 15.24
CA GLY A 136 -15.58 0.83 15.17
C GLY A 136 -14.89 1.16 13.85
N MET A 137 -13.69 0.61 13.70
CA MET A 137 -12.81 0.88 12.57
C MET A 137 -13.12 -0.02 11.37
N LEU A 138 -13.28 0.59 10.20
CA LEU A 138 -13.19 -0.11 8.92
C LEU A 138 -11.72 -0.21 8.51
N SER A 139 -11.31 -1.40 8.08
CA SER A 139 -9.98 -1.66 7.52
C SER A 139 -10.08 -2.67 6.38
N MET A 140 -9.05 -2.74 5.55
CA MET A 140 -9.01 -3.57 4.36
C MET A 140 -7.60 -4.07 4.08
N ASN A 141 -7.52 -5.31 3.61
CA ASN A 141 -6.30 -5.94 3.17
C ASN A 141 -6.19 -5.82 1.65
N LEU A 142 -5.06 -5.33 1.18
CA LEU A 142 -4.78 -5.11 -0.24
C LEU A 142 -3.48 -5.81 -0.61
N THR A 143 -3.39 -6.26 -1.86
CA THR A 143 -2.16 -6.81 -2.40
C THR A 143 -2.09 -6.57 -3.90
N ASP A 144 -0.87 -6.46 -4.40
CA ASP A 144 -0.53 -6.51 -5.82
C ASP A 144 0.86 -7.14 -5.94
N SER A 145 1.30 -7.50 -7.13
CA SER A 145 2.57 -8.21 -7.33
C SER A 145 3.35 -7.71 -8.53
N VAL A 146 4.68 -7.77 -8.43
CA VAL A 146 5.59 -7.74 -9.59
C VAL A 146 6.22 -9.11 -9.78
N ARG A 147 6.66 -9.43 -11.00
CA ARG A 147 7.41 -10.66 -11.27
C ARG A 147 8.90 -10.39 -11.10
N ILE A 148 9.57 -11.13 -10.22
CA ILE A 148 11.04 -11.14 -10.16
C ILE A 148 11.59 -12.20 -11.12
N ARG A 149 12.55 -11.80 -11.95
CA ARG A 149 13.31 -12.67 -12.84
C ARG A 149 14.74 -12.18 -13.00
N GLY A 150 15.71 -12.95 -12.52
CA GLY A 150 17.10 -12.54 -12.41
C GLY A 150 17.32 -11.53 -11.28
N ASN A 151 18.56 -11.06 -11.15
CA ASN A 151 18.98 -10.15 -10.08
C ASN A 151 19.90 -9.04 -10.61
N LEU A 152 20.08 -7.98 -9.80
CA LEU A 152 20.91 -6.81 -10.11
C LEU A 152 22.36 -7.19 -10.43
N TRP A 153 22.88 -8.28 -9.87
CA TRP A 153 24.25 -8.73 -10.13
C TRP A 153 24.45 -9.09 -11.60
N GLU A 154 23.46 -9.71 -12.25
CA GLU A 154 23.53 -10.06 -13.67
C GLU A 154 23.65 -8.85 -14.61
N ASP A 155 23.20 -7.67 -14.17
CA ASP A 155 23.23 -6.45 -14.98
C ASP A 155 24.55 -5.69 -14.83
N TRP A 156 25.18 -5.75 -13.65
CA TRP A 156 26.29 -4.87 -13.29
C TRP A 156 27.59 -5.60 -12.95
N HIS A 157 27.55 -6.92 -12.75
CA HIS A 157 28.75 -7.66 -12.42
C HIS A 157 29.69 -7.77 -13.61
N ILE A 158 30.87 -7.18 -13.47
CA ILE A 158 31.99 -7.37 -14.38
C ILE A 158 32.95 -8.37 -13.74
N ALA A 159 32.87 -9.64 -14.15
CA ALA A 159 33.86 -10.66 -13.83
C ALA A 159 34.80 -10.91 -15.03
N PRO A 160 36.05 -11.35 -14.78
CA PRO A 160 36.88 -11.95 -15.82
C PRO A 160 36.11 -13.10 -16.47
N GLN A 161 35.98 -13.08 -17.80
CA GLN A 161 35.31 -14.15 -18.55
C GLN A 161 36.02 -15.50 -18.41
N ASN A 162 37.33 -15.47 -18.11
CA ASN A 162 38.18 -16.64 -17.87
C ASN A 162 38.99 -16.47 -16.57
N PRO A 163 38.41 -16.77 -15.41
CA PRO A 163 39.18 -16.91 -14.18
C PRO A 163 40.14 -18.11 -14.34
N ARG A 164 41.39 -17.93 -13.91
CA ARG A 164 42.41 -18.99 -13.92
C ARG A 164 42.16 -20.00 -12.82
#